data_AF-A0A972M5D2-F1
#
_entry.id   AF-A0A972M5D2-F1
#
_cell.length_a   1.000
_cell.length_b   1.000
_cell.length_c   1.000
_cell.angle_alpha   90.00
_cell.angle_beta   90.00
_cell.angle_gamma   90.00
#
_symmetry.space_group_name_H-M   'P 1'
#
loop_
_entity.id
_entity.type
_entity.pdbx_description
1 polymer ?
#
loop_
_entity_poly.entity_id
_entity_poly.type
_entity_poly.pdbx_seq_one_letter_code
_entity_poly.pdbx_strand_id
1 'polypeptide(L)'
;MANLLLLRELLPVEYQVEGSPHSVIVHSPFKTPLGQVEVKVKDEGDKFIVENDDLAYKAQVMGTKFNLKRFKDFTELPVKFEENRIYVEVSKENKPTDLIKLAKTVDSLLKDIYDFSRSLSIIPDIQENVGGLEGYFLQQERMKQIEKKIRKRQAGQIKADITMLYDTVKRLVEEANRALKSNNLDRAQELLMEIRDKERELQKLLREYEEATGKKIFGFQMEILRNSIAQLETALDSLNR
;
A
#
# COMPACT_ATOMS: atom_id res chain seq x y z
N MET A 1 -20.88 7.04 5.35
CA MET A 1 -19.54 6.40 5.51
C MET A 1 -19.19 6.37 6.97
N ALA A 2 -18.67 5.24 7.46
CA ALA A 2 -18.30 5.11 8.88
C ALA A 2 -16.87 5.61 9.08
N ASN A 3 -16.59 6.30 10.20
CA ASN A 3 -15.24 6.70 10.56
C ASN A 3 -14.56 5.58 11.34
N LEU A 4 -13.65 4.83 10.71
CA LEU A 4 -12.98 3.69 11.33
C LEU A 4 -12.05 4.07 12.49
N LEU A 5 -11.65 5.34 12.63
CA LEU A 5 -10.85 5.79 13.78
C LEU A 5 -11.61 5.65 15.11
N LEU A 6 -12.95 5.60 15.06
CA LEU A 6 -13.79 5.38 16.24
C LEU A 6 -13.63 3.97 16.82
N LEU A 7 -13.01 3.02 16.08
CA LEU A 7 -12.67 1.72 16.65
C LEU A 7 -11.77 1.83 17.88
N ARG A 8 -10.98 2.90 18.01
CA ARG A 8 -10.16 3.17 19.20
C ARG A 8 -10.99 3.29 20.48
N GLU A 9 -12.22 3.79 20.38
CA GLU A 9 -13.12 3.97 21.53
C GLU A 9 -13.91 2.71 21.86
N LEU A 10 -14.03 1.79 20.90
CA LEU A 10 -14.85 0.58 20.99
C LEU A 10 -14.03 -0.67 21.32
N LEU A 11 -12.73 -0.65 21.02
CA LEU A 11 -11.80 -1.73 21.37
C LEU A 11 -11.24 -1.54 22.79
N PRO A 12 -10.70 -2.61 23.41
CA PRO A 12 -10.01 -2.48 24.68
C PRO A 12 -8.85 -1.45 24.60
N VAL A 13 -8.59 -0.76 25.71
CA VAL A 13 -7.70 0.41 25.76
C VAL A 13 -6.25 0.10 25.37
N GLU A 14 -5.87 -1.18 25.46
CA GLU A 14 -4.54 -1.68 25.15
C GLU A 14 -4.29 -1.81 23.63
N TYR A 15 -5.34 -1.80 22.82
CA TYR A 15 -5.22 -1.86 21.36
C TYR A 15 -4.86 -0.49 20.80
N GLN A 16 -3.94 -0.48 19.84
CA GLN A 16 -3.57 0.74 19.13
C GLN A 16 -4.26 0.75 17.76
N VAL A 17 -4.90 1.88 17.42
CA VAL A 17 -5.58 2.05 16.14
C VAL A 17 -4.93 3.22 15.40
N GLU A 18 -4.36 2.94 14.23
CA GLU A 18 -3.65 3.92 13.41
C GLU A 18 -4.17 3.92 11.97
N GLY A 19 -4.07 5.05 11.26
CA GLY A 19 -4.42 5.13 9.84
C GLY A 19 -5.37 6.27 9.52
N SER A 20 -6.37 5.99 8.68
CA SER A 20 -7.31 6.96 8.12
C SER A 20 -8.76 6.55 8.40
N PRO A 21 -9.74 7.46 8.23
CA PRO A 21 -11.15 7.15 8.44
C PRO A 21 -11.72 5.97 7.64
N HIS A 22 -11.09 5.60 6.52
CA HIS A 22 -11.56 4.51 5.63
C HIS A 22 -10.66 3.27 5.64
N SER A 23 -9.48 3.36 6.25
CA SER A 23 -8.56 2.25 6.39
C SER A 23 -7.70 2.45 7.63
N VAL A 24 -7.80 1.53 8.58
CA VAL A 24 -7.01 1.54 9.82
C VAL A 24 -6.23 0.23 9.97
N ILE A 25 -5.16 0.28 10.75
CA ILE A 25 -4.45 -0.88 11.28
C ILE A 25 -4.74 -0.91 12.78
N VAL A 26 -5.13 -2.09 13.27
CA VAL A 26 -5.38 -2.33 14.69
C VAL A 26 -4.30 -3.27 15.20
N HIS A 27 -3.46 -2.77 16.09
CA HIS A 27 -2.41 -3.53 16.73
C HIS A 27 -2.90 -4.10 18.06
N SER A 28 -2.78 -5.41 18.20
CA SER A 28 -3.03 -6.10 19.46
C SER A 28 -1.90 -5.81 20.46
N PRO A 29 -2.19 -5.74 21.77
CA PRO A 29 -1.16 -5.70 22.81
C PRO A 29 -0.39 -7.02 22.94
N PHE A 30 -0.91 -8.12 22.38
CA PHE A 30 -0.31 -9.43 22.51
C PHE A 30 0.89 -9.60 21.56
N LYS A 31 2.00 -10.09 22.12
CA LYS A 31 3.18 -10.49 21.36
C LYS A 31 3.24 -12.00 21.24
N THR A 32 3.58 -12.46 20.05
CA THR A 32 3.73 -13.88 19.73
C THR A 32 5.19 -14.15 19.42
N PRO A 33 5.63 -15.43 19.39
CA PRO A 33 6.94 -15.77 18.86
C PRO A 33 7.14 -15.29 17.41
N LEU A 34 6.05 -15.07 16.68
CA LEU A 34 6.07 -14.59 15.30
C LEU A 34 6.06 -13.06 15.19
N GLY A 35 6.01 -12.32 16.30
CA GLY A 35 5.95 -10.86 16.34
C GLY A 35 4.62 -10.32 16.89
N GLN A 36 4.38 -9.04 16.62
CA GLN A 36 3.13 -8.37 16.99
C GLN A 36 1.98 -8.86 16.10
N VAL A 37 0.78 -8.93 16.67
CA VAL A 37 -0.43 -9.32 15.96
C VAL A 37 -1.21 -8.06 15.59
N GLU A 38 -1.53 -7.89 14.31
CA GLU A 38 -2.27 -6.74 13.82
C GLU A 38 -3.29 -7.14 12.76
N VAL A 39 -4.35 -6.36 12.58
CA VAL A 39 -5.29 -6.54 11.46
C VAL A 39 -5.50 -5.21 10.76
N LYS A 40 -5.64 -5.26 9.44
CA LYS A 40 -6.04 -4.12 8.63
C LYS A 40 -7.55 -4.14 8.45
N VAL A 41 -8.17 -2.99 8.67
CA VAL A 41 -9.61 -2.81 8.51
C VAL A 41 -9.86 -1.79 7.42
N LYS A 42 -10.68 -2.13 6.42
CA LYS A 42 -11.06 -1.26 5.30
C LYS A 42 -12.58 -1.14 5.19
N ASP A 43 -13.07 0.05 4.88
CA ASP A 43 -14.47 0.30 4.50
C ASP A 43 -14.61 0.21 2.97
N GLU A 44 -15.30 -0.80 2.45
CA GLU A 44 -15.53 -1.00 1.01
C GLU A 44 -16.92 -0.52 0.57
N GLY A 45 -17.61 0.27 1.40
CA GLY A 45 -18.92 0.83 1.09
C GLY A 45 -20.04 0.04 1.76
N ASP A 46 -20.36 -1.16 1.25
CA ASP A 46 -21.43 -2.04 1.72
C ASP A 46 -20.99 -3.05 2.80
N LYS A 47 -19.68 -3.18 3.00
CA LYS A 47 -19.07 -4.06 4.01
C LYS A 47 -17.75 -3.49 4.53
N PHE A 48 -17.32 -4.03 5.66
CA PHE A 48 -15.94 -3.88 6.14
C PHE A 48 -15.15 -5.15 5.85
N ILE A 49 -13.89 -4.97 5.49
CA ILE A 49 -12.91 -6.06 5.36
C ILE A 49 -11.96 -5.96 6.54
N VAL A 50 -11.85 -7.03 7.32
CA VAL A 50 -10.84 -7.18 8.38
C VAL A 50 -9.87 -8.26 7.93
N GLU A 51 -8.62 -7.90 7.63
CA GLU A 51 -7.63 -8.82 7.07
C GLU A 51 -6.32 -8.84 7.88
N ASN A 52 -5.64 -9.98 7.88
CA ASN A 52 -4.27 -10.11 8.39
C ASN A 52 -3.40 -10.67 7.27
N ASP A 53 -2.66 -9.76 6.62
CA ASP A 53 -1.77 -10.11 5.50
C ASP A 53 -0.52 -10.85 5.99
N ASP A 54 -0.06 -10.52 7.21
CA ASP A 54 1.18 -11.00 7.79
C ASP A 54 1.15 -12.51 8.11
N LEU A 55 0.03 -13.03 8.62
CA LEU A 55 -0.16 -14.44 8.94
C LEU A 55 -0.29 -15.28 7.67
N ALA A 56 -1.02 -14.78 6.66
CA ALA A 56 -1.13 -15.43 5.36
C ALA A 56 0.27 -15.59 4.74
N TYR A 57 1.04 -14.51 4.77
CA TYR A 57 2.42 -14.49 4.29
C TYR A 57 3.34 -15.43 5.09
N LYS A 58 3.27 -15.39 6.42
CA LYS A 58 4.04 -16.29 7.30
C LYS A 58 3.74 -17.76 7.03
N ALA A 59 2.46 -18.10 6.82
CA ALA A 59 2.05 -19.44 6.44
C ALA A 59 2.72 -19.87 5.12
N GLN A 60 2.69 -19.01 4.09
CA GLN A 60 3.36 -19.27 2.82
C GLN A 60 4.88 -19.48 2.97
N VAL A 61 5.55 -18.62 3.75
CA VAL A 61 7.01 -18.68 3.98
C VAL A 61 7.42 -19.96 4.70
N MET A 62 6.59 -20.49 5.60
CA MET A 62 6.87 -21.74 6.30
C MET A 62 6.78 -22.99 5.39
N GLY A 63 6.63 -22.82 4.06
CA GLY A 63 6.58 -23.92 3.08
C GLY A 63 5.34 -24.81 3.23
N THR A 64 4.49 -24.42 4.15
CA THR A 64 3.24 -25.06 4.47
C THR A 64 2.25 -24.40 3.53
N LYS A 65 1.96 -25.09 2.41
CA LYS A 65 0.70 -24.90 1.70
C LYS A 65 -0.43 -25.28 2.67
N PHE A 66 -0.63 -24.45 3.69
CA PHE A 66 -1.45 -24.78 4.84
C PHE A 66 -2.88 -24.82 4.35
N ASN A 67 -3.52 -25.95 4.55
CA ASN A 67 -4.94 -25.96 4.82
C ASN A 67 -5.07 -25.40 6.24
N LEU A 68 -5.03 -24.06 6.42
CA LEU A 68 -5.07 -23.38 7.73
C LEU A 68 -6.27 -23.86 8.57
N LYS A 69 -7.35 -24.27 7.87
CA LYS A 69 -8.54 -24.94 8.42
C LYS A 69 -8.25 -26.25 9.17
N ARG A 70 -7.12 -26.94 8.93
CA ARG A 70 -6.77 -28.19 9.64
C ARG A 70 -6.23 -27.95 11.04
N PHE A 71 -5.65 -26.79 11.31
CA PHE A 71 -4.88 -26.53 12.54
C PHE A 71 -5.63 -25.66 13.53
N LYS A 72 -6.52 -24.82 13.03
CA LYS A 72 -7.48 -24.12 13.87
C LYS A 72 -8.82 -24.12 13.18
N ASP A 73 -9.82 -24.58 13.92
CA ASP A 73 -11.19 -24.41 13.51
C ASP A 73 -11.56 -22.95 13.76
N PHE A 74 -11.63 -22.15 12.70
CA PHE A 74 -12.07 -20.77 12.78
C PHE A 74 -13.60 -20.67 12.73
N THR A 75 -14.36 -21.76 12.96
CA THR A 75 -15.82 -21.78 12.82
C THR A 75 -16.58 -20.67 13.54
N GLU A 76 -16.02 -20.07 14.60
CA GLU A 76 -16.62 -18.93 15.29
C GLU A 76 -16.67 -17.64 14.43
N LEU A 77 -15.82 -17.53 13.42
CA LEU A 77 -15.79 -16.44 12.45
C LEU A 77 -15.84 -16.98 11.01
N PRO A 78 -16.56 -16.32 10.08
CA PRO A 78 -16.54 -16.72 8.67
C PRO A 78 -15.22 -16.30 7.98
N VAL A 79 -14.09 -16.79 8.49
CA VAL A 79 -12.75 -16.49 8.00
C VAL A 79 -12.57 -17.10 6.62
N LYS A 80 -12.24 -16.24 5.66
CA LYS A 80 -11.92 -16.60 4.29
C LYS A 80 -10.41 -16.70 4.14
N PHE A 81 -9.99 -17.74 3.44
CA PHE A 81 -8.59 -18.01 3.12
C PHE A 81 -8.42 -17.93 1.62
N GLU A 82 -7.57 -17.02 1.16
CA GLU A 82 -7.07 -17.01 -0.20
C GLU A 82 -5.54 -17.04 -0.19
N GLU A 83 -4.94 -17.25 -1.37
CA GLU A 83 -3.53 -17.59 -1.53
C GLU A 83 -2.57 -16.67 -0.76
N ASN A 84 -2.92 -15.38 -0.61
CA ASN A 84 -2.12 -14.38 0.08
C ASN A 84 -2.90 -13.56 1.13
N ARG A 85 -4.10 -13.99 1.55
CA ARG A 85 -4.91 -13.20 2.49
C ARG A 85 -5.79 -14.06 3.39
N ILE A 86 -5.86 -13.67 4.66
CA ILE A 86 -6.81 -14.18 5.65
C ILE A 86 -7.70 -13.01 6.02
N TYR A 87 -9.01 -13.13 5.80
CA TYR A 87 -9.91 -12.00 6.03
C TYR A 87 -11.31 -12.42 6.48
N VAL A 88 -11.99 -11.50 7.14
CA VAL A 88 -13.40 -11.61 7.54
C VAL A 88 -14.15 -10.43 6.94
N GLU A 89 -15.30 -10.71 6.35
CA GLU A 89 -16.22 -9.69 5.85
C GLU A 89 -17.29 -9.39 6.90
N VAL A 90 -17.48 -8.12 7.21
CA VAL A 90 -18.54 -7.65 8.12
C VAL A 90 -19.52 -6.80 7.33
N SER A 91 -20.71 -7.32 7.07
CA SER A 91 -21.78 -6.58 6.37
C SER A 91 -22.17 -5.30 7.12
N LYS A 92 -22.45 -4.24 6.36
CA LYS A 92 -22.85 -2.92 6.86
C LYS A 92 -24.34 -2.69 6.61
N GLU A 93 -25.08 -2.30 7.64
CA GLU A 93 -26.50 -1.98 7.56
C GLU A 93 -26.75 -0.45 7.64
N ASN A 94 -25.68 0.35 7.67
CA ASN A 94 -25.68 1.78 7.94
C ASN A 94 -26.28 2.14 9.30
N LYS A 95 -26.08 1.27 10.29
CA LYS A 95 -26.54 1.46 11.67
C LYS A 95 -25.35 1.77 12.60
N PRO A 96 -25.56 2.51 13.70
CA PRO A 96 -24.51 2.72 14.70
C PRO A 96 -23.92 1.42 15.27
N THR A 97 -24.73 0.35 15.29
CA THR A 97 -24.32 -0.99 15.74
C THR A 97 -23.29 -1.66 14.84
N ASP A 98 -23.09 -1.18 13.61
CA ASP A 98 -22.16 -1.76 12.65
C ASP A 98 -20.71 -1.66 13.15
N LEU A 99 -20.34 -0.52 13.75
CA LEU A 99 -19.00 -0.33 14.32
C LEU A 99 -18.77 -1.20 15.56
N ILE A 100 -19.82 -1.46 16.35
CA ILE A 100 -19.75 -2.36 17.50
C ILE A 100 -19.54 -3.81 17.02
N LYS A 101 -20.28 -4.23 16.00
CA LYS A 101 -20.11 -5.55 15.36
C LYS A 101 -18.70 -5.70 14.79
N LEU A 102 -18.22 -4.67 14.09
CA LEU A 102 -16.86 -4.62 13.55
C LEU A 102 -15.80 -4.72 14.64
N ALA A 103 -15.91 -3.95 15.73
CA ALA A 103 -14.97 -4.00 16.85
C ALA A 103 -14.91 -5.40 17.49
N LYS A 104 -16.06 -6.05 17.68
CA LYS A 104 -16.12 -7.45 18.16
C LYS A 104 -15.42 -8.41 17.20
N THR A 105 -15.67 -8.29 15.89
CA THR A 105 -15.01 -9.12 14.89
C THR A 105 -13.49 -8.91 14.88
N VAL A 106 -13.03 -7.65 15.00
CA VAL A 106 -11.61 -7.31 15.09
C VAL A 106 -10.97 -7.96 16.32
N ASP A 107 -11.58 -7.82 17.51
CA ASP A 107 -11.06 -8.40 18.74
C ASP A 107 -11.01 -9.94 18.68
N SER A 108 -12.09 -10.58 18.20
CA SER A 108 -12.14 -12.03 18.01
C SER A 108 -11.07 -12.52 17.03
N LEU A 109 -10.92 -11.87 15.88
CA LEU A 109 -9.93 -12.27 14.88
C LEU A 109 -8.50 -12.11 15.41
N LEU A 110 -8.20 -11.02 16.13
CA LEU A 110 -6.89 -10.79 16.73
C LEU A 110 -6.55 -11.84 17.80
N LYS A 111 -7.50 -12.20 18.66
CA LYS A 111 -7.36 -13.32 19.62
C LYS A 111 -7.12 -14.63 18.88
N ASP A 112 -7.87 -14.86 17.80
CA ASP A 112 -7.75 -16.10 17.06
C ASP A 112 -6.38 -16.27 16.40
N ILE A 113 -5.87 -15.19 15.80
CA ILE A 113 -4.53 -15.13 15.24
C ILE A 113 -3.47 -15.30 16.33
N TYR A 114 -3.66 -14.69 17.50
CA TYR A 114 -2.75 -14.85 18.64
C TYR A 114 -2.64 -16.32 19.06
N ASP A 115 -3.76 -16.98 19.32
CA ASP A 115 -3.77 -18.39 19.74
C ASP A 115 -3.19 -19.29 18.65
N PHE A 116 -3.55 -19.03 17.39
CA PHE A 116 -3.03 -19.76 16.25
C PHE A 116 -1.51 -19.63 16.16
N SER A 117 -0.98 -18.40 16.19
CA SER A 117 0.47 -18.15 16.13
C SER A 117 1.24 -18.75 17.30
N ARG A 118 0.64 -18.82 18.48
CA ARG A 118 1.22 -19.53 19.62
C ARG A 118 1.27 -21.04 19.37
N SER A 119 0.20 -21.61 18.80
CA SER A 119 0.14 -23.04 18.46
C SER A 119 1.13 -23.42 17.36
N LEU A 120 1.38 -22.54 16.39
CA LEU A 120 2.35 -22.78 15.30
C LEU A 120 3.74 -23.13 15.83
N SER A 121 4.18 -22.53 16.94
CA SER A 121 5.50 -22.82 17.52
C SER A 121 5.68 -24.25 18.05
N ILE A 122 4.58 -24.97 18.27
CA ILE A 122 4.54 -26.30 18.90
C ILE A 122 4.30 -27.41 17.85
N ILE A 123 3.91 -27.07 16.62
CA ILE A 123 3.62 -28.04 15.58
C ILE A 123 4.93 -28.70 15.09
N PRO A 124 5.08 -30.03 15.22
CA PRO A 124 6.31 -30.74 14.84
C PRO A 124 6.71 -30.50 13.38
N ASP A 125 5.76 -30.55 12.45
CA ASP A 125 6.01 -30.32 11.01
C ASP A 125 6.62 -28.93 10.74
N ILE A 126 6.24 -27.91 11.53
CA ILE A 126 6.83 -26.57 11.41
C ILE A 126 8.23 -26.60 12.00
N GLN A 127 8.42 -27.22 13.18
CA GLN A 127 9.74 -27.34 13.78
C GLN A 127 10.73 -28.06 12.85
N GLU A 128 10.28 -29.08 12.12
CA GLU A 128 11.08 -29.85 11.16
C GLU A 128 11.39 -29.04 9.88
N ASN A 129 10.41 -28.32 9.33
CA ASN A 129 10.58 -27.59 8.06
C ASN A 129 11.34 -26.26 8.19
N VAL A 130 11.16 -25.53 9.29
CA VAL A 130 11.86 -24.25 9.53
C VAL A 130 12.93 -24.32 10.62
N GLY A 131 13.27 -25.52 11.14
CA GLY A 131 14.32 -25.67 12.16
C GLY A 131 13.96 -25.03 13.50
N GLY A 132 12.67 -25.05 13.85
CA GLY A 132 12.12 -24.37 15.02
C GLY A 132 12.02 -22.84 14.87
N LEU A 133 11.89 -22.15 16.01
CA LEU A 133 11.72 -20.69 16.04
C LEU A 133 12.94 -19.94 15.50
N GLU A 134 14.15 -20.44 15.73
CA GLU A 134 15.38 -19.80 15.25
C GLU A 134 15.48 -19.78 13.72
N GLY A 135 15.18 -20.89 13.05
CA GLY A 135 15.21 -20.91 11.60
C GLY A 135 14.02 -20.16 10.99
N TYR A 136 12.89 -20.03 11.69
CA TYR A 136 11.83 -19.10 11.33
C TYR A 136 12.29 -17.63 11.38
N PHE A 137 12.99 -17.20 12.44
CA PHE A 137 13.54 -15.84 12.51
C PHE A 137 14.57 -15.59 11.40
N LEU A 138 15.42 -16.58 11.11
CA LEU A 138 16.40 -16.48 10.02
C LEU A 138 15.71 -16.36 8.64
N GLN A 139 14.64 -17.12 8.42
CA GLN A 139 13.78 -17.02 7.21
C GLN A 139 13.15 -15.63 7.11
N GLN A 140 12.58 -15.10 8.19
CA GLN A 140 12.02 -13.75 8.22
C GLN A 140 13.06 -12.69 7.88
N GLU A 141 14.26 -12.74 8.45
CA GLU A 141 15.32 -11.79 8.14
C GLU A 141 15.74 -11.87 6.67
N ARG A 142 15.89 -13.08 6.13
CA ARG A 142 16.16 -13.29 4.70
C ARG A 142 15.08 -12.69 3.82
N MET A 143 13.81 -12.87 4.17
CA MET A 143 12.68 -12.32 3.42
C MET A 143 12.62 -10.80 3.50
N LYS A 144 12.82 -10.20 4.69
CA LYS A 144 12.97 -8.73 4.82
C LYS A 144 14.08 -8.19 3.93
N GLN A 145 15.20 -8.92 3.81
CA GLN A 145 16.27 -8.56 2.87
C GLN A 145 15.85 -8.72 1.40
N ILE A 146 15.10 -9.76 1.05
CA ILE A 146 14.57 -9.98 -0.30
C ILE A 146 13.57 -8.87 -0.67
N GLU A 147 12.60 -8.58 0.19
CA GLU A 147 11.64 -7.49 0.01
C GLU A 147 12.35 -6.14 -0.13
N LYS A 148 13.33 -5.86 0.73
CA LYS A 148 14.16 -4.66 0.62
C LYS A 148 14.88 -4.59 -0.73
N LYS A 149 15.40 -5.73 -1.23
CA LYS A 149 16.01 -5.82 -2.58
C LYS A 149 14.98 -5.59 -3.69
N ILE A 150 13.78 -6.16 -3.59
CA ILE A 150 12.69 -5.97 -4.56
C ILE A 150 12.25 -4.51 -4.59
N ARG A 151 11.95 -3.90 -3.43
CA ARG A 151 11.61 -2.48 -3.33
C ARG A 151 12.71 -1.59 -3.88
N LYS A 152 13.98 -1.90 -3.59
CA LYS A 152 15.13 -1.16 -4.14
C LYS A 152 15.21 -1.27 -5.66
N ARG A 153 14.93 -2.45 -6.23
CA ARG A 153 14.87 -2.64 -7.70
C ARG A 153 13.70 -1.87 -8.32
N GLN A 154 12.51 -1.96 -7.74
CA GLN A 154 11.33 -1.21 -8.17
C GLN A 154 11.57 0.31 -8.13
N ALA A 155 12.12 0.82 -7.03
CA ALA A 155 12.50 2.22 -6.92
C ALA A 155 13.56 2.62 -7.97
N GLY A 156 14.51 1.73 -8.27
CA GLY A 156 15.48 1.91 -9.35
C GLY A 156 14.82 2.03 -10.72
N GLN A 157 13.82 1.18 -11.02
CA GLN A 157 13.04 1.22 -12.25
C GLN A 157 12.23 2.52 -12.35
N ILE A 158 11.47 2.86 -11.31
CA ILE A 158 10.69 4.10 -11.25
C ILE A 158 11.60 5.31 -11.46
N LYS A 159 12.80 5.33 -10.87
CA LYS A 159 13.77 6.41 -11.08
C LYS A 159 14.24 6.51 -12.54
N ALA A 160 14.46 5.38 -13.22
CA ALA A 160 14.81 5.37 -14.64
C ALA A 160 13.65 5.92 -15.49
N ASP A 161 12.42 5.51 -15.19
CA ASP A 161 11.21 5.97 -15.89
C ASP A 161 10.99 7.48 -15.69
N ILE A 162 11.16 7.99 -14.46
CA ILE A 162 11.16 9.43 -14.16
C ILE A 162 12.18 10.18 -15.02
N THR A 163 13.40 9.63 -15.14
CA THR A 163 14.48 10.28 -15.90
C THR A 163 14.13 10.35 -17.39
N MET A 164 13.69 9.23 -17.97
CA MET A 164 13.28 9.16 -19.38
C MET A 164 12.10 10.09 -19.68
N LEU A 165 11.10 10.13 -18.78
CA LEU A 165 9.93 10.96 -18.96
C LEU A 165 10.27 12.45 -18.81
N TYR A 166 11.10 12.81 -17.83
CA TYR A 166 11.61 14.18 -17.68
C TYR A 166 12.33 14.67 -18.95
N ASP A 167 13.24 13.86 -19.50
CA ASP A 167 13.95 14.19 -20.74
C ASP A 167 13.01 14.28 -21.95
N THR A 168 11.91 13.54 -21.93
CA THR A 168 10.87 13.62 -22.96
C THR A 168 10.08 14.92 -22.85
N VAL A 169 9.61 15.29 -21.65
CA VAL A 169 8.90 16.57 -21.45
C VAL A 169 9.81 17.74 -21.80
N LYS A 170 11.09 17.70 -21.40
CA LYS A 170 12.06 18.74 -21.75
C LYS A 170 12.19 18.91 -23.27
N ARG A 171 12.32 17.81 -24.02
CA ARG A 171 12.39 17.87 -25.50
C ARG A 171 11.13 18.46 -26.11
N LEU A 172 9.95 18.06 -25.64
CA LEU A 172 8.68 18.61 -26.12
C LEU A 172 8.58 20.11 -25.84
N VAL A 173 9.02 20.58 -24.67
CA VAL A 173 9.08 22.01 -24.34
C VAL A 173 9.99 22.77 -25.32
N GLU A 174 11.14 22.20 -25.66
CA GLU A 174 12.04 22.80 -26.67
C GLU A 174 11.40 22.83 -28.07
N GLU A 175 10.68 21.77 -28.47
CA GLU A 175 9.97 21.71 -29.75
C GLU A 175 8.80 22.69 -29.82
N ALA A 176 8.00 22.80 -28.76
CA ALA A 176 6.91 23.76 -28.65
C ALA A 176 7.42 25.20 -28.79
N ASN A 177 8.56 25.51 -28.15
CA ASN A 177 9.23 26.80 -28.31
C ASN A 177 9.69 27.07 -29.75
N ARG A 178 10.19 26.06 -30.48
CA ARG A 178 10.57 26.21 -31.90
C ARG A 178 9.35 26.43 -32.79
N ALA A 179 8.25 25.71 -32.53
CA ALA A 179 6.99 25.88 -33.25
C ALA A 179 6.45 27.31 -33.05
N LEU A 180 6.45 27.81 -31.82
CA LEU A 180 6.11 29.20 -31.49
C LEU A 180 6.97 30.21 -32.25
N LYS A 181 8.30 30.05 -32.24
CA LYS A 181 9.22 30.94 -32.97
C LYS A 181 9.01 30.93 -34.49
N SER A 182 8.48 29.82 -35.02
CA SER A 182 8.17 29.66 -36.44
C SER A 182 6.74 30.09 -36.77
N ASN A 183 6.03 30.70 -35.82
CA ASN A 183 4.62 31.10 -35.93
C ASN A 183 3.67 29.94 -36.29
N ASN A 184 4.02 28.71 -35.90
CA ASN A 184 3.17 27.53 -36.07
C ASN A 184 2.40 27.26 -34.76
N LEU A 185 1.32 28.02 -34.57
CA LEU A 185 0.54 28.03 -33.32
C LEU A 185 -0.18 26.71 -33.07
N ASP A 186 -0.80 26.13 -34.10
CA ASP A 186 -1.52 24.85 -34.00
C ASP A 186 -0.59 23.75 -33.47
N ARG A 187 0.62 23.64 -34.04
CA ARG A 187 1.61 22.66 -33.60
C ARG A 187 2.12 22.92 -32.18
N ALA A 188 2.32 24.19 -31.82
CA ALA A 188 2.73 24.55 -30.46
C ALA A 188 1.65 24.19 -29.43
N GLN A 189 0.38 24.39 -29.77
CA GLN A 189 -0.76 24.07 -28.91
C GLN A 189 -0.94 22.54 -28.75
N GLU A 190 -0.79 21.77 -29.82
CA GLU A 190 -0.73 20.29 -29.75
C GLU A 190 0.35 19.80 -28.79
N LEU A 191 1.58 20.31 -28.96
CA LEU A 191 2.71 19.93 -28.12
C LEU A 191 2.49 20.32 -26.65
N LEU A 192 1.86 21.47 -26.39
CA LEU A 192 1.54 21.90 -25.01
C LEU A 192 0.55 20.94 -24.32
N MET A 193 -0.45 20.42 -25.04
CA MET A 193 -1.35 19.41 -24.48
C MET A 193 -0.58 18.13 -24.13
N GLU A 194 0.29 17.65 -25.02
CA GLU A 194 1.12 16.47 -24.76
C GLU A 194 2.07 16.66 -23.58
N ILE A 195 2.67 17.85 -23.46
CA ILE A 195 3.52 18.23 -22.33
C ILE A 195 2.76 18.12 -21.00
N ARG A 196 1.51 18.64 -20.94
CA ARG A 196 0.69 18.60 -19.72
C ARG A 196 0.33 17.17 -19.31
N ASP A 197 -0.01 16.32 -20.26
CA ASP A 197 -0.33 14.92 -19.98
C ASP A 197 0.87 14.18 -19.41
N LYS A 198 2.05 14.34 -20.03
CA LYS A 198 3.30 13.74 -19.53
C LYS A 198 3.78 14.36 -18.22
N GLU A 199 3.52 15.63 -17.96
CA GLU A 199 3.83 16.26 -16.66
C GLU A 199 3.02 15.60 -15.52
N ARG A 200 1.73 15.31 -15.75
CA ARG A 200 0.90 14.61 -14.75
C ARG A 200 1.42 13.20 -14.47
N GLU A 201 1.80 12.47 -15.52
CA GLU A 201 2.42 11.14 -15.41
C GLU A 201 3.73 11.23 -14.60
N LEU A 202 4.57 12.22 -14.87
CA LEU A 202 5.81 12.46 -14.15
C LEU A 202 5.57 12.76 -12.66
N GLN A 203 4.56 13.59 -12.35
CA GLN A 203 4.17 13.87 -10.96
C GLN A 203 3.65 12.63 -10.22
N LYS A 204 3.00 11.69 -10.93
CA LYS A 204 2.56 10.42 -10.35
C LYS A 204 3.76 9.54 -10.00
N LEU A 205 4.69 9.35 -10.93
CA LEU A 205 5.89 8.56 -10.70
C LEU A 205 6.77 9.14 -9.57
N LEU A 206 6.88 10.47 -9.48
CA LEU A 206 7.59 11.12 -8.37
C LEU A 206 6.97 10.82 -7.00
N ARG A 207 5.63 10.80 -6.91
CA ARG A 207 4.93 10.39 -5.68
C ARG A 207 5.15 8.92 -5.36
N GLU A 208 5.01 8.04 -6.34
CA GLU A 208 5.25 6.60 -6.15
C GLU A 208 6.70 6.34 -5.67
N TYR A 209 7.67 7.06 -6.20
CA TYR A 209 9.07 6.98 -5.75
C TYR A 209 9.26 7.50 -4.32
N GLU A 210 8.62 8.63 -3.98
CA GLU A 210 8.66 9.19 -2.62
C GLU A 210 8.01 8.24 -1.62
N GLU A 211 6.87 7.64 -1.94
CA GLU A 211 6.20 6.64 -1.11
C GLU A 211 7.05 5.38 -0.94
N ALA A 212 7.73 4.94 -2.02
CA ALA A 212 8.57 3.75 -1.97
C ALA A 212 9.89 3.95 -1.22
N THR A 213 10.44 5.17 -1.20
CA THR A 213 11.81 5.43 -0.71
C THR A 213 11.92 6.42 0.44
N GLY A 214 10.87 7.20 0.71
CA GLY A 214 10.88 8.34 1.63
C GLY A 214 11.72 9.53 1.15
N LYS A 215 12.13 9.55 -0.14
CA LYS A 215 13.04 10.56 -0.67
C LYS A 215 12.41 11.33 -1.83
N LYS A 216 12.47 12.66 -1.73
CA LYS A 216 12.18 13.57 -2.84
C LYS A 216 13.37 13.66 -3.79
N ILE A 217 13.09 13.59 -5.08
CA ILE A 217 14.07 13.76 -6.17
C ILE A 217 13.53 14.77 -7.18
N PHE A 218 14.42 15.36 -7.99
CA PHE A 218 14.06 16.29 -9.07
C PHE A 218 13.31 17.57 -8.66
N GLY A 219 13.27 17.95 -7.38
CA GLY A 219 12.49 19.11 -6.92
C GLY A 219 12.80 20.42 -7.68
N PHE A 220 14.09 20.76 -7.78
CA PHE A 220 14.53 21.96 -8.52
C PHE A 220 14.29 21.84 -10.04
N GLN A 221 14.58 20.67 -10.61
CA GLN A 221 14.36 20.40 -12.04
C GLN A 221 12.88 20.50 -12.44
N MET A 222 11.97 20.06 -11.57
CA MET A 222 10.53 20.16 -11.77
C MET A 222 10.03 21.60 -11.69
N GLU A 223 10.61 22.41 -10.83
CA GLU A 223 10.28 23.84 -10.74
C GLU A 223 10.69 24.58 -12.03
N ILE A 224 11.90 24.32 -12.54
CA ILE A 224 12.33 24.85 -13.84
C ILE A 224 11.37 24.42 -14.96
N LEU A 225 11.00 23.14 -14.97
CA LEU A 225 10.12 22.59 -16.00
C LEU A 225 8.75 23.27 -15.98
N ARG A 226 8.12 23.39 -14.80
CA ARG A 226 6.83 24.07 -14.61
C ARG A 226 6.88 25.53 -15.03
N ASN A 227 7.93 26.25 -14.67
CA ASN A 227 8.11 27.63 -15.09
C ASN A 227 8.23 27.75 -16.61
N SER A 228 8.91 26.81 -17.26
CA SER A 228 9.03 26.77 -18.73
C SER A 228 7.69 26.48 -19.41
N ILE A 229 6.88 25.57 -18.84
CA ILE A 229 5.53 25.27 -19.33
C ILE A 229 4.61 26.49 -19.16
N ALA A 230 4.63 27.15 -18.01
CA ALA A 230 3.83 28.35 -17.75
C ALA A 230 4.20 29.52 -18.69
N GLN A 231 5.48 29.67 -19.02
CA GLN A 231 5.93 30.65 -20.01
C GLN A 231 5.41 30.34 -21.41
N LEU A 232 5.43 29.07 -21.83
CA LEU A 232 4.85 28.62 -23.11
C LEU A 232 3.35 28.92 -23.18
N GLU A 233 2.61 28.65 -22.10
CA GLU A 233 1.18 28.94 -21.99
C GLU A 233 0.89 30.43 -22.15
N THR A 234 1.61 31.26 -21.41
CA THR A 234 1.46 32.73 -21.47
C THR A 234 1.76 33.26 -22.88
N ALA A 235 2.80 32.72 -23.54
CA ALA A 235 3.15 33.10 -24.90
C ALA A 235 2.02 32.75 -25.90
N LEU A 236 1.48 31.52 -25.85
CA LEU A 236 0.37 31.10 -26.71
C LEU A 236 -0.89 31.94 -26.48
N ASP A 237 -1.25 32.21 -25.23
CA ASP A 237 -2.44 33.00 -24.88
C ASP A 237 -2.34 34.45 -25.39
N SER A 238 -1.14 35.02 -25.42
CA SER A 238 -0.91 36.37 -25.95
C SER A 238 -0.95 36.47 -27.47
N LEU A 239 -0.68 35.38 -28.19
CA LEU A 239 -0.73 35.32 -29.66
C LEU A 239 -2.12 34.99 -30.20
N ASN A 240 -2.99 34.41 -29.37
CA ASN A 240 -4.38 34.08 -29.71
C ASN A 240 -5.38 35.22 -29.43
N ARG A 241 -4.93 36.36 -28.90
CA ARG A 241 -5.73 37.57 -28.65
C ARG A 241 -5.56 38.59 -29.76
#